data_AF-A0A7C4KIU7-F1
#
_entry.id   AF-A0A7C4KIU7-F1
#
_cell.length_a   1.000
_cell.length_b   1.000
_cell.length_c   1.000
_cell.angle_alpha   90.00
_cell.angle_beta   90.00
_cell.angle_gamma   90.00
#
_symmetry.space_group_name_H-M   'P 1'
#
loop_
_entity.id
_entity.type
_entity.pdbx_description
1 polymer ?
#
loop_
_entity_poly.entity_id
_entity_poly.type
_entity_poly.pdbx_seq_one_letter_code
_entity_poly.pdbx_strand_id
1 'polypeptide(L)' 'MTILFMEAEDVLLFRDGRPFNAGSDHEARSLFPPPPSVIQGVLRSHY' A
#
# COMPACT_ATOMS: atom_id res chain seq x y z
N MET A 1 1.58 -24.06 -9.71
CA MET A 1 0.94 -22.76 -9.40
C MET A 1 1.24 -22.47 -7.95
N THR A 2 2.02 -21.43 -7.66
CA THR A 2 2.38 -21.07 -6.27
C THR A 2 1.52 -19.89 -5.85
N ILE A 3 0.88 -20.00 -4.68
CA ILE A 3 0.08 -18.95 -4.07
C ILE A 3 0.89 -18.37 -2.92
N LEU A 4 0.95 -17.05 -2.84
CA LEU A 4 1.56 -16.34 -1.72
C LEU A 4 0.45 -15.73 -0.87
N PHE A 5 0.54 -15.92 0.44
CA PHE A 5 -0.34 -15.28 1.42
C PHE A 5 0.45 -14.19 2.14
N MET A 6 -0.13 -13.00 2.23
CA MET A 6 0.43 -11.86 2.96
C MET A 6 -0.48 -11.55 4.13
N GLU A 7 0.01 -11.78 5.34
CA GLU A 7 -0.66 -11.44 6.58
C GLU A 7 -0.26 -10.03 7.01
N ALA A 8 -1.25 -9.20 7.34
CA ALA A 8 -1.00 -7.88 7.88
C ALA A 8 -0.88 -8.00 9.41
N GLU A 9 0.33 -7.80 9.94
CA GLU A 9 0.58 -7.80 11.40
C GLU A 9 -0.18 -6.67 12.11
N ASP A 10 -0.40 -5.56 11.41
CA ASP A 10 -1.15 -4.40 11.88
C ASP A 10 -1.79 -3.68 10.67
N VAL A 11 -2.37 -2.50 10.89
CA VAL A 11 -2.99 -1.68 9.85
C VAL A 11 -2.01 -1.28 8.76
N LEU A 12 -2.42 -1.51 7.51
CA LEU A 12 -1.72 -1.07 6.32
C LEU A 12 -2.42 0.15 5.68
N LEU A 13 -1.61 1.06 5.15
CA LEU A 13 -2.09 2.26 4.45
C LEU A 13 -1.69 2.19 2.97
N PHE A 14 -2.70 2.13 2.09
CA PHE A 14 -2.52 2.18 0.64
C PHE A 14 -2.94 3.56 0.13
N ARG A 15 -1.98 4.45 -0.05
CA ARG A 15 -2.26 5.84 -0.42
C ARG A 15 -2.73 5.97 -1.87
N ASP A 16 -3.47 7.04 -2.11
CA ASP A 16 -3.66 7.57 -3.46
C ASP A 16 -2.53 8.55 -3.84
N GLY A 17 -2.67 9.16 -5.02
CA GLY A 17 -1.67 10.10 -5.56
C GLY A 17 -1.68 11.49 -4.93
N ARG A 18 -2.49 11.75 -3.89
CA ARG A 18 -2.55 13.09 -3.27
C ARG A 18 -1.34 13.36 -2.39
N PRO A 19 -0.92 14.63 -2.26
CA PRO A 19 0.12 15.02 -1.31
C PRO A 19 -0.25 14.61 0.12
N PHE A 20 0.71 14.07 0.86
CA PHE A 20 0.57 13.75 2.28
C PHE A 20 1.90 14.11 2.94
N ASN A 21 2.02 15.38 3.29
CA ASN A 21 3.19 15.95 3.92
C ASN A 21 2.79 16.43 5.32
N ALA A 22 3.72 16.43 6.27
CA ALA A 22 3.46 16.98 7.59
C ALA A 22 3.02 18.46 7.47
N GLY A 23 1.93 18.82 8.17
CA GLY A 23 1.36 20.16 8.12
C GLY A 23 0.50 20.47 6.88
N SER A 24 0.26 19.51 5.98
CA SER A 24 -0.72 19.70 4.90
C SER A 24 -2.14 19.42 5.38
N ASP A 25 -3.12 20.17 4.86
CA ASP A 25 -4.55 19.99 5.17
C ASP A 25 -5.18 18.74 4.51
N HIS A 26 -4.37 17.88 3.90
CA HIS A 26 -4.84 16.66 3.24
C HIS A 26 -4.82 15.47 4.19
N GLU A 27 -5.92 14.71 4.19
CA GLU A 27 -6.04 13.44 4.89
C GLU A 27 -5.46 12.29 4.06
N ALA A 28 -4.66 11.42 4.69
CA ALA A 28 -4.30 10.14 4.08
C ALA A 28 -5.46 9.16 4.19
N ARG A 29 -6.06 8.81 3.05
CA ARG A 29 -7.08 7.77 2.96
C ARG A 29 -6.51 6.51 2.34
N SER A 30 -6.80 5.37 2.95
CA SER A 30 -6.41 4.07 2.41
C SER A 30 -7.36 3.64 1.28
N LEU A 31 -6.79 3.10 0.22
CA LEU A 31 -7.51 2.46 -0.89
C LEU A 31 -7.38 0.94 -0.75
N PHE A 32 -8.50 0.29 -0.42
CA PHE A 32 -8.57 -1.16 -0.33
C PHE A 32 -9.63 -1.72 -1.28
N PRO A 33 -9.33 -2.78 -2.06
CA PRO A 33 -8.05 -3.48 -2.14
C PRO A 33 -6.93 -2.61 -2.76
N PRO A 34 -5.65 -2.87 -2.45
CA PRO A 34 -4.56 -2.12 -3.06
C PRO A 34 -4.51 -2.35 -4.58
N PRO A 35 -4.04 -1.36 -5.36
CA PRO A 35 -3.77 -1.56 -6.78
C PRO A 35 -2.81 -2.75 -7.02
N PRO A 36 -3.01 -3.58 -8.05
CA PRO A 36 -2.11 -4.72 -8.33
C PRO A 36 -0.63 -4.34 -8.48
N SER A 37 -0.35 -3.11 -8.93
CA SER A 37 1.00 -2.56 -9.01
C SER A 37 1.70 -2.45 -7.65
N VAL A 38 0.96 -2.24 -6.56
CA VAL A 38 1.50 -2.25 -5.19
C VAL A 38 2.04 -3.63 -4.86
N ILE A 39 1.27 -4.69 -5.14
CA ILE A 39 1.71 -6.07 -4.87
C ILE A 39 2.91 -6.45 -5.75
N GLN A 40 2.92 -6.03 -7.01
CA GLN A 40 4.11 -6.18 -7.87
C GLN A 40 5.33 -5.46 -7.27
N GLY A 41 5.14 -4.26 -6.72
CA GLY A 41 6.19 -3.50 -6.03
C GLY A 41 6.74 -4.23 -4.80
N VAL A 42 5.87 -4.76 -3.95
CA VAL A 42 6.24 -5.56 -2.77
C VAL A 42 7.15 -6.72 -3.16
N LEU A 43 6.75 -7.51 -4.16
CA LEU A 43 7.55 -8.64 -4.63
C LEU A 43 8.90 -8.20 -5.19
N ARG A 44 8.94 -7.10 -5.96
CA ARG A 44 10.17 -6.58 -6.55
C ARG A 44 11.14 -5.99 -5.53
N SER A 45 10.65 -5.42 -4.43
CA SER A 45 11.49 -4.82 -3.40
C SER A 45 12.03 -5.83 -2.40
N HIS A 46 11.42 -7.02 -2.32
CA HIS A 46 11.93 -8.11 -1.49
C HIS A 46 13.20 -8.76 -2.06
N TYR A 47 13.38 -8.72 -3.39
CA TYR A 47 14.54 -9.28 -4.10
C TYR A 47 15.55 -8.18 -4.48
#